data_AF-A0A350PDF7-F1
#
_entry.id   AF-A0A350PDF7-F1
#
_cell.length_a   1.000
_cell.length_b   1.000
_cell.length_c   1.000
_cell.angle_alpha   90.00
_cell.angle_beta   90.00
_cell.angle_gamma   90.00
#
_symmetry.space_group_name_H-M   'P 1'
#
loop_
_entity.id
_entity.type
_entity.pdbx_description
1 polymer ?
#
loop_
_entity_poly.entity_id
_entity_poly.type
_entity_poly.pdbx_seq_one_letter_code
_entity_poly.pdbx_strand_id
1 'polypeptide(L)'
;MREVKTNNIYSLTQKGILSNELLVLISNMTLEDLIAIKIELSSSHLKNRLFGLDIWKKIDYITKEALMRVAISCTKSNSEAARFLGITLNDYRLNLQKFNMYKEQ
;
A
#
# COMPACT_ATOMS: atom_id res chain seq x y z
N MET A 1 -20.70 -2.29 -10.07
CA MET A 1 -19.38 -2.93 -10.21
C MET A 1 -18.29 -1.88 -10.06
N ARG A 2 -17.69 -1.75 -8.87
CA ARG A 2 -16.42 -1.03 -8.70
C ARG A 2 -15.40 -2.07 -8.29
N GLU A 3 -14.58 -2.53 -9.22
CA GLU A 3 -13.45 -3.42 -8.92
C GLU A 3 -12.57 -2.77 -7.85
N VAL A 4 -12.18 -3.55 -6.83
CA VAL A 4 -11.03 -3.18 -6.02
C VAL A 4 -9.80 -3.27 -6.92
N LYS A 5 -9.45 -2.16 -7.56
CA LYS A 5 -8.17 -2.00 -8.27
C LYS A 5 -7.02 -2.01 -7.27
N THR A 6 -6.78 -3.16 -6.66
CA THR A 6 -5.57 -3.39 -5.89
C THR A 6 -4.48 -3.69 -6.91
N ASN A 7 -3.58 -2.73 -7.12
CA ASN A 7 -2.37 -2.98 -7.90
C ASN A 7 -1.51 -3.97 -7.11
N ASN A 8 -1.61 -5.26 -7.44
CA ASN A 8 -0.76 -6.32 -6.91
C ASN A 8 0.42 -6.59 -7.86
N ILE A 9 1.43 -7.35 -7.40
CA ILE A 9 2.64 -7.66 -8.19
C ILE A 9 2.26 -8.16 -9.58
N TYR A 10 1.36 -9.14 -9.67
CA TYR A 10 0.89 -9.69 -10.94
C TYR A 10 0.34 -8.61 -11.89
N SER A 11 -0.57 -7.77 -11.42
CA SER A 11 -1.18 -6.70 -12.23
C SER A 11 -0.18 -5.63 -12.69
N LEU A 12 0.86 -5.37 -11.90
CA LEU A 12 1.88 -4.38 -12.20
C LEU A 12 2.97 -4.92 -13.12
N THR A 13 3.29 -6.22 -13.01
CA THR A 13 4.15 -6.93 -13.98
C THR A 13 3.46 -7.03 -15.33
N GLN A 14 2.16 -7.33 -15.39
CA GLN A 14 1.39 -7.35 -16.63
C GLN A 14 1.33 -5.98 -17.32
N LYS A 15 1.35 -4.88 -16.56
CA LYS A 15 1.43 -3.50 -17.07
C LYS A 15 2.84 -3.10 -17.52
N GLY A 16 3.85 -3.97 -17.37
CA GLY A 16 5.25 -3.66 -17.67
C GLY A 16 5.90 -2.67 -16.71
N ILE A 17 5.25 -2.37 -15.57
CA ILE A 17 5.76 -1.41 -14.57
C ILE A 17 6.81 -2.08 -13.68
N LEU A 18 6.64 -3.37 -13.38
CA LEU A 18 7.57 -4.17 -12.59
C LEU A 18 8.32 -5.15 -13.49
N SER A 19 9.66 -5.10 -13.45
CA SER A 19 10.54 -6.12 -14.01
C SER A 19 10.98 -7.11 -12.92
N ASN A 20 11.40 -8.31 -13.32
CA ASN A 20 11.92 -9.31 -12.39
C ASN A 20 13.18 -8.81 -11.65
N GLU A 21 14.04 -8.06 -12.34
CA GLU A 21 15.22 -7.42 -11.74
C GLU A 21 14.82 -6.42 -10.64
N LEU A 22 13.80 -5.60 -10.90
CA LEU A 22 13.30 -4.63 -9.93
C LEU A 22 12.70 -5.32 -8.69
N LEU A 23 12.01 -6.46 -8.86
CA LEU A 23 11.48 -7.24 -7.74
C LEU A 23 12.59 -7.77 -6.83
N VAL A 24 13.70 -8.25 -7.42
CA VAL A 24 14.87 -8.72 -6.66
C VAL A 24 15.55 -7.57 -5.91
N LEU A 25 15.66 -6.40 -6.53
CA LEU A 25 16.19 -5.21 -5.85
C LEU A 25 15.31 -4.79 -4.68
N ILE A 26 13.99 -4.73 -4.88
CA ILE A 26 13.03 -4.39 -3.82
C ILE A 26 13.07 -5.41 -2.68
N SER A 27 13.20 -6.71 -2.97
CA SER A 27 13.23 -7.73 -1.90
C SER A 27 14.45 -7.64 -0.99
N ASN A 28 15.54 -7.03 -1.46
CA ASN A 28 16.76 -6.84 -0.67
C ASN A 28 16.75 -5.55 0.15
N MET A 29 15.80 -4.65 -0.09
CA MET A 29 15.68 -3.37 0.60
C MET A 29 14.77 -3.49 1.83
N THR A 30 15.03 -2.66 2.84
CA THR A 30 14.12 -2.50 3.97
C THR A 30 12.88 -1.70 3.55
N LEU A 31 11.81 -1.78 4.33
CA LEU A 31 10.60 -0.98 4.06
C LEU A 31 10.89 0.52 4.22
N GLU A 32 11.75 0.87 5.18
CA GLU A 32 12.23 2.21 5.46
C GLU A 32 12.95 2.80 4.24
N ASP A 33 13.85 2.04 3.63
CA ASP A 33 14.56 2.46 2.42
C ASP A 33 13.58 2.69 1.25
N LEU A 34 12.59 1.80 1.07
CA LEU A 34 11.58 1.94 0.02
C LEU A 34 10.72 3.21 0.20
N ILE A 35 10.34 3.53 1.45
CA ILE A 35 9.59 4.74 1.75
C ILE A 35 10.45 5.98 1.48
N ALA A 36 11.71 5.99 1.93
CA ALA A 36 12.64 7.09 1.73
C ALA A 36 12.88 7.38 0.24
N ILE A 37 13.24 6.35 -0.54
CA ILE A 37 13.46 6.45 -1.99
C ILE A 37 12.20 6.97 -2.69
N LYS A 38 11.01 6.48 -2.30
CA LYS A 38 9.76 6.92 -2.94
C LYS A 38 9.48 8.40 -2.69
N ILE A 39 9.69 8.87 -1.47
CA ILE A 39 9.50 10.28 -1.12
C ILE A 39 10.54 11.15 -1.84
N GLU A 40 11.81 10.75 -1.83
CA GLU A 40 12.89 11.47 -2.51
C GLU A 40 12.64 11.62 -4.01
N LEU A 41 12.27 10.53 -4.69
CA LEU A 41 11.90 10.57 -6.10
C LEU A 41 10.70 11.49 -6.36
N SER A 42 9.69 11.46 -5.49
CA SER A 42 8.52 12.34 -5.60
C SER A 42 8.89 13.82 -5.40
N SER A 43 9.94 14.07 -4.61
CA SER A 43 10.44 15.41 -4.25
C SER A 43 11.46 15.98 -5.22
N SER A 44 12.11 15.12 -6.01
CA SER A 44 13.15 15.48 -6.98
C SER A 44 12.66 16.57 -7.95
N HIS A 45 11.41 16.45 -8.41
CA HIS A 45 10.73 17.42 -9.29
C HIS A 45 10.55 18.79 -8.63
N LEU A 46 10.55 18.85 -7.31
CA LEU A 46 10.38 20.06 -6.49
C LEU A 46 11.70 20.55 -5.89
N LYS A 47 12.85 20.05 -6.34
CA LYS A 47 14.18 20.37 -5.76
C LYS A 47 14.21 20.15 -4.24
N ASN A 48 13.52 19.10 -3.76
CA ASN A 48 13.38 18.75 -2.35
C ASN A 48 12.69 19.80 -1.47
N ARG A 49 11.89 20.70 -2.07
CA ARG A 49 11.12 21.73 -1.35
C ARG A 49 9.71 21.24 -1.04
N LEU A 50 9.60 20.20 -0.21
CA LEU A 50 8.30 19.70 0.29
C LEU A 50 7.78 20.46 1.52
N PHE A 51 8.21 21.71 1.70
CA PHE A 51 7.81 22.51 2.86
C PHE A 51 6.28 22.65 2.89
N GLY A 52 5.67 22.40 4.05
CA GLY A 52 4.23 22.50 4.26
C GLY A 52 3.44 21.21 4.06
N LEU A 53 4.08 20.11 3.64
CA LEU A 53 3.43 18.79 3.66
C LEU A 53 3.58 18.14 5.04
N ASP A 54 2.47 17.76 5.65
CA ASP A 54 2.39 17.04 6.92
C ASP A 54 2.76 15.54 6.77
N ILE A 55 3.88 15.22 6.09
CA ILE A 55 4.30 13.84 5.78
C ILE A 55 4.41 13.02 7.06
N TRP A 56 5.08 13.58 8.07
CA TRP A 56 5.24 12.94 9.38
C TRP A 56 3.91 12.55 10.02
N LYS A 57 2.90 13.42 9.96
CA LYS A 57 1.58 13.14 10.55
C LYS A 57 0.74 12.17 9.71
N LYS A 58 1.03 12.05 8.41
CA LYS A 58 0.25 11.25 7.46
C LYS A 58 0.86 9.88 7.18
N ILE A 59 2.13 9.65 7.52
CA ILE A 59 2.83 8.42 7.16
C ILE A 59 2.14 7.17 7.73
N ASP A 60 1.67 7.23 8.98
CA ASP A 60 0.92 6.13 9.61
C ASP A 60 -0.33 5.74 8.82
N TYR A 61 -1.03 6.74 8.27
CA TYR A 61 -2.22 6.52 7.46
C TYR A 61 -1.86 5.84 6.14
N ILE A 62 -0.80 6.32 5.48
CA ILE A 62 -0.31 5.77 4.20
C ILE A 62 0.14 4.31 4.38
N THR A 63 0.91 4.02 5.42
CA THR A 63 1.40 2.67 5.71
C THR A 63 0.25 1.71 6.04
N LYS A 64 -0.74 2.16 6.83
CA LYS A 64 -1.94 1.36 7.13
C LYS A 64 -2.76 1.06 5.88
N GLU A 65 -2.92 2.04 4.98
CA GLU A 65 -3.60 1.84 3.70
C GLU A 65 -2.88 0.81 2.83
N ALA A 66 -1.55 0.89 2.75
CA ALA A 66 -0.73 -0.06 2.00
C ALA A 66 -0.87 -1.49 2.54
N LEU A 67 -0.81 -1.67 3.86
CA LEU A 67 -1.02 -2.98 4.50
C LEU A 67 -2.43 -3.53 4.23
N MET A 68 -3.46 -2.67 4.24
CA MET A 68 -4.81 -3.08 3.87
C MET A 68 -4.91 -3.57 2.43
N ARG A 69 -4.23 -2.92 1.47
CA ARG A 69 -4.18 -3.41 0.08
C ARG A 69 -3.57 -4.81 0.01
N VAL A 70 -2.47 -5.05 0.72
CA VAL A 70 -1.82 -6.37 0.76
C VAL A 70 -2.75 -7.40 1.38
N ALA A 71 -3.38 -7.10 2.51
CA ALA A 71 -4.32 -8.01 3.17
C ALA A 71 -5.48 -8.38 2.24
N ILE A 72 -6.05 -7.42 1.51
CA ILE A 72 -7.12 -7.67 0.54
C ILE A 72 -6.63 -8.58 -0.60
N SER A 73 -5.42 -8.34 -1.11
CA SER A 73 -4.85 -9.11 -2.23
C SER A 73 -4.44 -10.53 -1.84
N CYS A 74 -3.96 -10.74 -0.62
CA CYS A 74 -3.42 -12.04 -0.18
C CYS A 74 -4.50 -12.97 0.39
N THR A 75 -5.65 -12.44 0.81
CA THR A 75 -6.71 -13.21 1.49
C THR A 75 -7.96 -13.33 0.65
N LYS A 76 -8.81 -14.33 0.94
CA LYS A 76 -10.07 -14.54 0.23
C LYS A 76 -11.24 -13.88 0.96
N SER A 77 -11.23 -13.88 2.30
CA SER A 77 -12.31 -13.32 3.11
C SER A 77 -11.89 -12.12 3.96
N ASN A 78 -12.85 -11.28 4.37
CA ASN A 78 -12.61 -10.15 5.28
C ASN A 78 -12.13 -10.62 6.67
N SER A 79 -12.57 -11.82 7.11
CA SER A 79 -12.13 -12.41 8.37
C SER A 79 -10.68 -12.86 8.34
N GLU A 80 -10.24 -13.46 7.21
CA GLU A 80 -8.83 -13.78 6.99
C GLU A 80 -7.97 -12.52 6.92
N ALA A 81 -8.44 -11.49 6.21
CA ALA A 81 -7.73 -10.21 6.11
C ALA A 81 -7.53 -9.54 7.48
N ALA A 82 -8.56 -9.54 8.32
CA ALA A 82 -8.47 -9.01 9.68
C ALA A 82 -7.45 -9.78 10.53
N ARG A 83 -7.45 -11.12 10.42
CA ARG A 83 -6.46 -11.98 11.11
C ARG A 83 -5.04 -11.76 10.59
N PHE A 84 -4.86 -11.62 9.27
CA PHE A 84 -3.57 -11.32 8.66
C PHE A 84 -2.97 -10.01 9.20
N LEU A 85 -3.81 -9.01 9.42
CA LEU A 85 -3.41 -7.72 10.00
C LEU A 85 -3.36 -7.71 11.54
N GLY A 86 -3.79 -8.78 12.21
CA GLY A 86 -3.83 -8.86 13.67
C GLY A 86 -4.86 -7.95 14.33
N ILE A 87 -5.93 -7.57 13.62
CA ILE A 87 -6.98 -6.67 14.13
C ILE A 87 -8.35 -7.36 14.20
N THR A 88 -9.30 -6.75 14.89
CA THR A 88 -10.68 -7.28 14.92
C THR A 88 -11.37 -7.10 13.57
N LEU A 89 -12.38 -7.93 13.30
CA LEU A 89 -13.19 -7.80 12.08
C LEU A 89 -13.92 -6.45 12.01
N ASN A 90 -14.31 -5.89 13.16
CA ASN A 90 -14.95 -4.58 13.23
C ASN A 90 -13.97 -3.47 12.85
N ASP A 91 -12.76 -3.49 13.41
CA ASP A 91 -11.71 -2.51 13.05
C ASP A 91 -11.36 -2.61 11.58
N TYR A 92 -11.28 -3.83 11.05
CA TYR A 92 -11.03 -4.03 9.62
C TYR A 92 -12.13 -3.40 8.75
N ARG A 93 -13.40 -3.59 9.09
CA ARG A 93 -14.54 -2.98 8.37
C ARG A 93 -14.55 -1.46 8.47
N LEU A 94 -14.23 -0.89 9.63
CA LEU A 94 -14.12 0.56 9.81
C LEU A 94 -12.98 1.13 8.96
N ASN A 95 -11.84 0.45 8.93
CA ASN A 95 -10.71 0.88 8.10
C ASN A 95 -11.02 0.73 6.60
N LEU A 96 -11.73 -0.32 6.17
CA LEU A 96 -12.21 -0.44 4.78
C LEU A 96 -13.02 0.80 4.35
N GLN A 97 -13.96 1.24 5.19
CA GLN A 97 -14.74 2.46 4.93
C GLN A 97 -13.85 3.71 4.93
N LYS A 98 -12.96 3.83 5.92
CA LYS A 98 -12.04 4.97 6.06
C LYS A 98 -11.16 5.17 4.84
N PHE A 99 -10.63 4.09 4.27
CA PHE A 99 -9.77 4.12 3.09
C PHE A 99 -10.54 3.99 1.76
N ASN A 100 -11.89 4.00 1.80
CA ASN A 100 -12.76 3.78 0.62
C ASN A 100 -12.41 2.51 -0.17
N MET A 101 -12.09 1.43 0.54
CA MET A 101 -11.74 0.12 -0.01
C MET A 101 -12.92 -0.82 0.19
N TYR A 102 -13.54 -1.32 -0.89
CA TYR A 102 -14.74 -2.16 -0.81
C TYR A 102 -14.47 -3.54 -1.39
N LYS A 103 -14.23 -4.55 -0.55
CA LYS A 103 -14.18 -5.95 -1.01
C LYS A 103 -15.62 -6.46 -1.16
N GLU A 104 -16.12 -6.61 -2.38
CA GLU A 104 -17.38 -7.33 -2.63
C GLU A 104 -17.19 -8.82 -2.34
N GLN A 105 -18.22 -9.43 -1.73
CA GLN A 105 -18.30 -10.84 -1.35
C GLN A 105 -18.42 -11.74 -2.58
#